data_AF-A0A1V6H6T3-F1
#
_entry.id   AF-A0A1V6H6T3-F1
#
_cell.length_a   1.000
_cell.length_b   1.000
_cell.length_c   1.000
_cell.angle_alpha   90.00
_cell.angle_beta   90.00
_cell.angle_gamma   90.00
#
_symmetry.space_group_name_H-M   'P 1'
#
loop_
_entity.id
_entity.type
_entity.pdbx_description
1 polymer ?
#
loop_
_entity_poly.entity_id
_entity_poly.type
_entity_poly.pdbx_seq_one_letter_code
_entity_poly.pdbx_strand_id
1 'polypeptide(L)'
;MNQSGDIKFDLNVEARFKLFWKLEGAAFIDAGNIWTIKAYKEQPEGQFQWSEFYKQIGCSYGIGLRLNFDFFVIRVDMGLKLYDPCYETRSERWRSSFNWKDDIAFHFAVGYPF
;
A
#
# COMPACT_ATOMS: atom_id res chain seq x y z
N MET A 1 -6.50 -18.27 -13.10
CA MET A 1 -5.21 -18.17 -12.39
C MET A 1 -5.52 -17.78 -10.96
N ASN A 2 -5.63 -18.77 -10.06
CA ASN A 2 -5.78 -18.52 -8.63
C ASN A 2 -4.37 -18.53 -8.01
N GLN A 3 -3.70 -17.39 -8.02
CA GLN A 3 -2.54 -17.18 -7.14
C GLN A 3 -3.08 -16.85 -5.75
N SER A 4 -3.71 -17.84 -5.11
CA SER A 4 -4.00 -17.78 -3.69
C SER A 4 -2.69 -18.09 -2.98
N GLY A 5 -1.89 -17.07 -2.72
CA GLY A 5 -0.84 -17.25 -1.72
C GLY A 5 -1.49 -17.66 -0.41
N ASP A 6 -0.96 -18.73 0.17
CA ASP A 6 -1.51 -19.36 1.37
C ASP A 6 -1.27 -18.52 2.64
N ILE A 7 -0.26 -17.63 2.61
CA ILE A 7 0.13 -16.78 3.73
C ILE A 7 0.12 -15.32 3.27
N LYS A 8 -0.61 -14.47 4.00
CA LYS A 8 -0.68 -13.03 3.75
C LYS A 8 -0.25 -12.26 4.99
N PHE A 9 0.60 -11.26 4.79
CA PHE A 9 0.92 -10.25 5.80
C PHE A 9 0.50 -8.89 5.29
N ASP A 10 -0.31 -8.19 6.07
CA ASP A 10 -0.68 -6.80 5.82
C ASP A 10 -0.57 -6.01 7.12
N LEU A 11 0.03 -4.83 7.03
CA LEU A 11 0.13 -3.82 8.07
C LEU A 11 -0.36 -2.51 7.47
N ASN A 12 -1.33 -1.88 8.12
CA ASN A 12 -1.77 -0.53 7.82
C ASN A 12 -1.67 0.30 9.10
N VAL A 13 -0.99 1.43 9.01
CA VAL A 13 -0.89 2.42 10.09
C VAL A 13 -1.40 3.74 9.53
N GLU A 14 -2.41 4.30 10.17
CA GLU A 14 -3.03 5.55 9.74
C GLU A 14 -3.09 6.55 10.89
N ALA A 15 -2.62 7.76 10.62
CA ALA A 15 -2.71 8.90 11.51
C ALA A 15 -3.70 9.91 10.93
N ARG A 16 -4.77 10.21 11.69
CA ARG A 16 -5.83 11.13 11.27
C ARG A 16 -5.78 12.43 12.06
N PHE A 17 -6.03 13.54 11.38
CA PHE A 17 -5.98 14.88 11.95
C PHE A 17 -7.16 15.70 11.44
N LYS A 18 -7.72 16.54 12.31
CA LYS A 18 -8.68 17.57 11.89
C LYS A 18 -7.89 18.76 11.40
N LEU A 19 -8.14 19.22 10.18
CA LEU A 19 -7.50 20.44 9.66
C LEU A 19 -8.34 21.66 10.01
N PHE A 20 -9.35 21.95 9.20
CA PHE A 20 -10.25 23.08 9.36
C PHE A 20 -11.62 22.77 8.77
N TRP A 21 -12.67 23.40 9.33
CA TRP A 21 -14.04 23.21 8.87
C TRP A 21 -14.43 21.71 8.79
N LYS A 22 -14.98 21.26 7.66
CA LYS A 22 -15.39 19.89 7.37
C LYS A 22 -14.25 19.02 6.81
N LEU A 23 -13.01 19.54 6.78
CA LEU A 23 -11.84 18.88 6.22
C LEU A 23 -11.03 18.13 7.30
N GLU A 24 -10.84 16.84 7.06
CA GLU A 24 -9.95 15.94 7.79
C GLU A 24 -8.81 15.50 6.87
N GLY A 25 -7.65 15.24 7.46
CA GLY A 25 -6.47 14.75 6.77
C GLY A 25 -6.05 13.44 7.38
N ALA A 26 -5.43 12.60 6.57
CA ALA A 26 -4.83 11.34 6.98
C ALA A 26 -3.42 11.24 6.41
N ALA A 27 -2.52 10.65 7.16
CA ALA A 27 -1.27 10.11 6.66
C ALA A 27 -1.26 8.62 6.95
N PHE A 28 -0.93 7.80 5.97
CA PHE A 28 -0.95 6.36 6.11
C PHE A 28 0.34 5.73 5.62
N ILE A 29 0.68 4.61 6.24
CA ILE A 29 1.78 3.73 5.86
C ILE A 29 1.19 2.33 5.73
N ASP A 30 1.44 1.71 4.59
CA ASP A 30 1.03 0.35 4.29
C ASP A 30 2.27 -0.51 4.06
N ALA A 31 2.28 -1.71 4.60
CA ALA A 31 3.31 -2.69 4.33
C ALA A 31 2.68 -4.07 4.19
N GLY A 32 3.06 -4.83 3.17
CA GLY A 32 2.46 -6.13 2.98
C GLY A 32 3.17 -6.98 1.93
N ASN A 33 2.92 -8.28 2.01
CA ASN A 33 3.26 -9.24 0.97
C ASN A 33 2.44 -10.52 1.11
N ILE A 34 2.41 -11.30 0.04
CA ILE A 34 1.73 -12.58 -0.04
C ILE A 34 2.76 -13.65 -0.43
N TRP A 35 2.73 -14.78 0.27
CA TRP A 35 3.59 -15.93 0.03
C TRP A 35 2.80 -17.21 -0.15
N THR A 36 3.46 -18.19 -0.73
CA THR A 36 2.96 -19.56 -0.87
C THR A 36 3.60 -20.47 0.19
N ILE A 37 2.87 -21.49 0.67
CA ILE A 37 3.44 -22.49 1.57
C ILE A 37 4.32 -23.47 0.78
N LYS A 38 3.91 -23.80 -0.44
CA LYS A 38 4.60 -24.74 -1.33
C LYS A 38 5.47 -23.98 -2.34
N ALA A 39 6.61 -24.56 -2.67
CA ALA A 39 7.41 -24.08 -3.79
C ALA A 39 6.72 -24.43 -5.12
N TYR A 40 6.40 -23.41 -5.92
CA TYR A 40 5.89 -23.56 -7.28
C TYR A 40 6.97 -23.20 -8.29
N LYS A 41 7.14 -24.02 -9.34
CA LYS A 41 8.15 -23.76 -10.39
C LYS A 41 7.92 -22.45 -11.15
N GLU A 42 6.67 -21.99 -11.19
CA GLU A 42 6.26 -20.75 -11.86
C GLU A 42 6.55 -19.51 -11.00
N GLN A 43 6.82 -19.68 -9.70
CA GLN A 43 7.11 -18.61 -8.74
C GLN A 43 8.33 -18.97 -7.88
N PRO A 44 9.53 -19.03 -8.48
CA PRO A 44 10.76 -19.23 -7.72
C PRO A 44 10.89 -18.13 -6.66
N GLU A 45 11.33 -18.49 -5.45
CA GLU A 45 11.43 -17.61 -4.27
C GLU A 45 10.10 -17.03 -3.73
N GLY A 46 8.94 -17.42 -4.28
CA GLY A 46 7.62 -17.00 -3.80
C GLY A 46 7.12 -17.76 -2.54
N GLN A 47 7.92 -18.70 -2.03
CA GLN A 47 7.62 -19.47 -0.83
C GLN A 47 7.96 -18.66 0.42
N PHE A 48 7.16 -18.80 1.47
CA PHE A 48 7.46 -18.18 2.76
C PHE A 48 8.74 -18.78 3.37
N GLN A 49 9.73 -17.92 3.63
CA GLN A 49 10.98 -18.29 4.29
C GLN A 49 11.23 -17.38 5.50
N TRP A 50 11.32 -17.96 6.71
CA TRP A 50 11.53 -17.21 7.95
C TRP A 50 12.79 -16.33 7.96
N SER A 51 13.83 -16.71 7.22
CA SER A 51 15.07 -15.94 7.11
C SER A 51 15.02 -14.77 6.11
N GLU A 52 14.00 -14.72 5.26
CA GLU A 52 13.97 -13.80 4.11
C GLU A 52 12.68 -13.00 3.95
N PHE A 53 11.58 -13.40 4.62
CA PHE A 53 10.26 -12.79 4.45
C PHE A 53 10.29 -11.26 4.62
N TYR A 54 11.07 -10.74 5.58
CA TYR A 54 11.15 -9.31 5.85
C TYR A 54 11.73 -8.49 4.69
N LYS A 55 12.53 -9.11 3.81
CA LYS A 55 13.11 -8.45 2.61
C LYS A 55 12.10 -8.33 1.47
N GLN A 56 11.06 -9.17 1.52
CA GLN A 56 10.03 -9.32 0.50
C GLN A 56 8.76 -8.52 0.84
N ILE A 57 8.74 -7.79 1.97
CA ILE A 57 7.62 -6.91 2.33
C ILE A 57 7.73 -5.63 1.49
N GLY A 58 6.70 -5.33 0.71
CA GLY A 58 6.55 -4.04 0.04
C GLY A 58 6.02 -3.00 1.01
N CYS A 59 6.50 -1.76 0.90
CA CYS A 59 6.04 -0.64 1.73
C CYS A 59 5.62 0.55 0.87
N SER A 60 4.53 1.19 1.26
CA SER A 60 4.05 2.44 0.69
C SER A 60 3.64 3.40 1.79
N TYR A 61 3.66 4.69 1.48
CA TYR A 61 3.07 5.72 2.33
C TYR A 61 2.16 6.59 1.49
N GLY A 62 1.24 7.28 2.13
CA GLY A 62 0.36 8.17 1.44
C GLY A 62 -0.27 9.20 2.35
N ILE A 63 -0.98 10.10 1.71
CA ILE A 63 -1.77 11.15 2.36
C ILE A 63 -3.19 11.12 1.83
N GLY A 64 -4.12 11.39 2.71
CA GLY A 64 -5.54 11.43 2.41
C GLY A 64 -6.16 12.74 2.86
N LEU A 65 -7.16 13.20 2.13
CA LEU A 65 -8.04 14.29 2.48
C LEU A 65 -9.48 13.81 2.44
N ARG A 66 -10.24 14.18 3.47
CA ARG A 66 -11.63 13.79 3.63
C ARG A 66 -12.48 15.01 3.94
N LEU A 67 -13.50 15.24 3.12
CA LEU A 67 -14.48 16.29 3.31
C LEU A 67 -15.80 15.68 3.78
N ASN A 68 -16.24 16.03 4.98
CA ASN A 68 -17.45 15.51 5.61
C ASN A 68 -18.61 16.50 5.46
N PHE A 69 -19.39 16.40 4.37
CA PHE A 69 -20.64 17.14 4.23
C PHE A 69 -21.81 16.40 4.88
N ASP A 70 -22.94 17.08 5.03
CA ASP A 70 -24.09 16.53 5.79
C ASP A 70 -24.80 15.39 5.03
N PHE A 71 -24.69 15.38 3.69
CA PHE A 71 -25.36 14.41 2.82
C PHE A 71 -24.40 13.49 2.05
N PHE A 72 -23.11 13.81 2.00
CA PHE A 72 -22.11 12.99 1.31
C PHE A 72 -20.70 13.26 1.87
N VAL A 73 -19.81 12.29 1.72
CA VAL A 73 -18.39 12.39 2.06
C VAL A 73 -17.59 12.30 0.77
N ILE A 74 -16.61 13.19 0.62
CA ILE A 74 -15.62 13.12 -0.45
C ILE A 74 -14.29 12.68 0.15
N ARG A 75 -13.59 11.77 -0.54
CA ARG A 75 -12.24 11.32 -0.21
C ARG A 75 -11.31 11.44 -1.40
N VAL A 76 -10.13 11.93 -1.12
CA VAL A 76 -9.00 12.00 -2.05
C VAL A 76 -7.81 11.39 -1.34
N ASP A 77 -7.32 10.26 -1.83
CA ASP A 77 -6.20 9.54 -1.25
C ASP A 77 -5.09 9.41 -2.30
N MET A 78 -3.86 9.76 -1.93
CA MET A 78 -2.68 9.64 -2.77
C MET A 78 -1.65 8.76 -2.06
N GLY A 79 -1.33 7.62 -2.66
CA GLY A 79 -0.30 6.69 -2.19
C GLY A 79 0.93 6.71 -3.08
N LEU A 80 2.10 6.54 -2.47
CA LEU A 80 3.38 6.38 -3.15
C LEU A 80 4.07 5.10 -2.67
N LYS A 81 4.64 4.35 -3.62
CA LYS A 81 5.50 3.20 -3.31
C LYS A 81 6.83 3.69 -2.74
N LEU A 82 7.18 3.25 -1.54
CA LEU A 82 8.46 3.58 -0.89
C LEU A 82 9.50 2.49 -1.13
N TYR A 83 9.07 1.24 -0.95
CA TYR A 83 9.92 0.07 -1.11
C TYR A 83 9.18 -1.00 -1.92
N ASP A 84 9.76 -1.41 -3.04
CA ASP A 84 9.24 -2.46 -3.92
C ASP A 84 10.26 -3.61 -4.05
N PRO A 85 9.99 -4.77 -3.44
CA PRO A 85 10.91 -5.91 -3.42
C PRO A 85 10.98 -6.64 -4.78
N CYS A 86 10.11 -6.32 -5.74
CA CYS A 86 10.10 -6.97 -7.06
C CYS A 86 11.32 -6.58 -7.92
N TYR A 87 11.99 -5.47 -7.61
CA TYR A 87 13.16 -5.01 -8.37
C TYR A 87 14.44 -5.76 -7.96
N GLU A 88 15.28 -6.06 -8.95
CA GLU A 88 16.49 -6.86 -8.73
C GLU A 88 17.56 -6.09 -7.95
N THR A 89 17.79 -4.80 -8.24
CA THR A 89 18.85 -4.03 -7.58
C THR A 89 18.39 -3.36 -6.29
N ARG A 90 19.26 -3.36 -5.28
CA ARG A 90 18.98 -2.76 -3.96
C ARG A 90 18.67 -1.26 -4.02
N SER A 91 19.22 -0.56 -5.01
CA SER A 91 18.97 0.86 -5.27
C SER A 91 17.61 1.14 -5.92
N GLU A 92 17.05 0.19 -6.66
CA GLU A 92 15.73 0.32 -7.30
C GLU A 92 14.60 -0.12 -6.38
N ARG A 93 14.88 -1.03 -5.43
CA ARG A 93 13.92 -1.44 -4.41
C ARG A 93 13.48 -0.27 -3.55
N TRP A 94 14.40 0.61 -3.18
CA TRP A 94 14.04 1.90 -2.61
C TRP A 94 13.75 2.86 -3.74
N ARG A 95 12.50 3.35 -3.82
CA ARG A 95 12.09 4.27 -4.89
C ARG A 95 12.72 5.64 -4.63
N SER A 96 13.97 5.81 -5.09
CA SER A 96 14.74 7.06 -5.00
C SER A 96 14.39 8.02 -6.14
N SER A 97 13.99 7.48 -7.29
CA SER A 97 13.44 8.21 -8.42
C SER A 97 12.00 7.79 -8.63
N PHE A 98 11.05 8.66 -8.25
CA PHE A 98 9.62 8.42 -8.41
C PHE A 98 9.20 8.60 -9.86
N ASN A 99 8.54 7.58 -10.42
CA ASN A 99 7.83 7.66 -11.68
C ASN A 99 6.34 7.90 -11.40
N TRP A 100 5.84 9.03 -11.87
CA TRP A 100 4.45 9.47 -11.68
C TRP A 100 3.40 8.46 -12.18
N LYS A 101 3.74 7.60 -13.14
CA LYS A 101 2.79 6.63 -13.71
C LYS A 101 2.69 5.32 -12.93
N ASP A 102 3.80 4.86 -12.34
CA ASP A 102 3.91 3.49 -11.83
C ASP A 102 4.05 3.42 -10.29
N ASP A 103 4.49 4.51 -9.67
CA ASP A 103 4.73 4.60 -8.23
C ASP A 103 3.65 5.34 -7.46
N ILE A 104 2.82 6.11 -8.16
CA ILE A 104 1.77 6.94 -7.56
C ILE A 104 0.41 6.33 -7.84
N ALA A 105 -0.35 6.06 -6.78
CA ALA A 105 -1.74 5.67 -6.85
C ALA A 105 -2.60 6.84 -6.38
N PHE A 106 -3.59 7.23 -7.18
CA PHE A 106 -4.56 8.24 -6.82
C PHE A 106 -5.95 7.61 -6.74
N HIS A 107 -6.62 7.81 -5.62
CA HIS A 107 -7.96 7.31 -5.38
C HIS A 107 -8.90 8.47 -5.05
N PHE A 108 -10.04 8.45 -5.73
CA PHE A 108 -11.14 9.37 -5.48
C PHE A 108 -12.38 8.56 -5.13
N ALA A 109 -13.05 8.94 -4.04
CA ALA A 109 -14.28 8.29 -3.64
C ALA A 109 -15.32 9.30 -3.16
N VAL A 110 -16.59 9.00 -3.48
CA VAL A 110 -17.77 9.72 -2.99
C VAL A 110 -18.70 8.70 -2.35
N GLY A 111 -19.13 8.96 -1.12
CA GLY A 111 -20.02 8.07 -0.37
C GLY A 111 -21.09 8.84 0.38
N TYR A 112 -22.12 8.12 0.84
CA TYR A 112 -23.13 8.68 1.74
C TYR A 112 -22.67 8.54 3.20
N PRO A 113 -22.89 9.54 4.06
CA PRO A 113 -22.77 9.36 5.50
C PRO A 113 -23.84 8.36 5.95
N PHE A 114 -23.44 7.41 6.78
CA PHE A 114 -24.31 6.39 7.37
C PHE A 114 -25.38 6.99 8.28
#